data_AF-X1JDS4-F1
#
_entry.id   AF-X1JDS4-F1
#
_cell.length_a   1.000
_cell.length_b   1.000
_cell.length_c   1.000
_cell.angle_alpha   90.00
_cell.angle_beta   90.00
_cell.angle_gamma   90.00
#
_symmetry.space_group_name_H-M   'P 1'
#
loop_
_entity.id
_entity.type
_entity.pdbx_description
1 polymer ?
#
loop_
_entity_poly.entity_id
_entity_poly.type
_entity_poly.pdbx_seq_one_letter_code
_entity_poly.pdbx_strand_id
1 'polypeptide(L)' 'KESDFNYVDLVKALKDYKVKGLVISESPNLEEDALLLQETYNSFM' A
#
# COMPACT_ATOMS: atom_id res chain seq x y z
N LYS A 1 -8.48 -6.45 15.91
CA LYS A 1 -7.01 -6.24 15.97
C LYS A 1 -6.69 -5.50 14.68
N GLU A 2 -6.65 -4.17 14.75
CA GLU A 2 -6.30 -3.34 13.58
C GLU A 2 -4.86 -3.68 13.18
N SER A 3 -4.61 -3.75 11.88
CA SER A 3 -3.29 -4.08 11.35
C SER A 3 -2.42 -2.83 11.45
N ASP A 4 -1.31 -2.87 12.21
CA ASP A 4 -0.30 -1.80 12.27
C ASP A 4 0.57 -1.75 11.01
N PHE A 5 0.05 -2.17 9.86
CA PHE A 5 0.81 -2.28 8.63
C PHE A 5 1.10 -0.89 8.04
N ASN A 6 2.39 -0.57 7.88
CA ASN A 6 2.81 0.75 7.41
C ASN A 6 2.83 0.80 5.88
N TYR A 7 1.68 1.15 5.30
CA TYR A 7 1.51 1.31 3.85
C TYR A 7 2.41 2.39 3.25
N VAL A 8 2.71 3.44 4.00
CA VAL A 8 3.56 4.55 3.55
C VAL A 8 4.99 4.08 3.28
N ASP A 9 5.58 3.36 4.22
CA ASP A 9 6.96 2.87 4.06
C ASP A 9 7.04 1.72 3.05
N LEU A 10 5.99 0.91 2.91
CA LEU A 10 5.88 -0.05 1.81
C LEU A 10 5.97 0.66 0.45
N VAL A 11 5.12 1.65 0.20
CA VAL A 11 5.08 2.38 -1.08
C VAL A 11 6.41 3.07 -1.36
N LYS A 12 7.03 3.72 -0.35
CA LYS A 12 8.36 4.32 -0.50
C LYS A 12 9.40 3.30 -0.92
N ALA A 13 9.47 2.14 -0.26
CA ALA A 13 10.41 1.09 -0.62
C ALA A 13 10.17 0.61 -2.06
N LEU A 14 8.93 0.34 -2.45
CA LEU A 14 8.60 -0.08 -3.83
C LEU A 14 9.06 0.96 -4.86
N LYS A 15 8.89 2.25 -4.58
CA LYS A 15 9.37 3.35 -5.42
C LYS A 15 10.90 3.41 -5.48
N ASP A 16 11.58 3.34 -4.34
CA ASP A 16 13.04 3.44 -4.25
C ASP A 16 13.74 2.30 -5.01
N TYR A 17 13.18 1.10 -4.92
CA TYR A 17 13.66 -0.07 -5.66
C TYR A 17 13.11 -0.16 -7.10
N LYS A 18 12.33 0.83 -7.55
CA LYS A 18 11.71 0.89 -8.89
C LYS A 18 10.95 -0.39 -9.26
N VAL A 19 10.28 -0.98 -8.26
CA VAL A 19 9.52 -2.22 -8.41
C VAL A 19 8.36 -1.99 -9.37
N LYS A 20 8.10 -2.98 -10.22
CA LYS A 20 6.96 -2.99 -11.16
C LYS A 20 6.21 -4.29 -10.98
N GLY A 21 4.88 -4.23 -10.90
CA GLY A 21 4.06 -5.42 -10.74
C GLY A 21 2.66 -5.09 -10.26
N LEU A 22 1.98 -6.13 -9.78
CA LEU A 22 0.65 -6.07 -9.18
C LEU A 22 0.76 -6.34 -7.68
N VAL A 23 0.10 -5.52 -6.87
CA VAL A 23 -0.04 -5.73 -5.42
C VAL A 23 -1.51 -6.02 -5.14
N ILE A 24 -1.78 -7.05 -4.32
CA ILE A 24 -3.12 -7.46 -3.91
C ILE A 24 -3.24 -7.27 -2.40
N SER A 25 -4.27 -6.56 -1.95
CA SER A 25 -4.56 -6.42 -0.51
C SER A 25 -5.40 -7.61 -0.05
N GLU A 26 -4.86 -8.43 0.85
CA GLU A 26 -5.57 -9.56 1.49
C GLU A 26 -6.01 -9.22 2.92
N SER A 27 -6.25 -7.93 3.20
CA SER A 27 -6.70 -7.50 4.51
C SER A 27 -8.12 -7.99 4.83
N PRO A 28 -8.45 -8.28 6.12
CA PRO A 28 -9.83 -8.49 6.54
C PRO A 28 -10.77 -7.31 6.19
N ASN A 29 -10.25 -6.08 6.13
CA ASN A 29 -10.98 -4.87 5.72
C ASN A 29 -10.58 -4.46 4.30
N LEU A 30 -11.00 -5.27 3.31
CA LEU A 30 -10.53 -5.17 1.92
C LEU A 30 -10.65 -3.77 1.31
N GLU A 31 -11.80 -3.12 1.45
CA GLU A 31 -12.07 -1.84 0.78
C GLU A 31 -11.26 -0.69 1.37
N GLU A 32 -11.28 -0.53 2.70
CA GLU A 32 -10.59 0.55 3.40
C GLU A 32 -9.08 0.46 3.21
N ASP A 33 -8.49 -0.73 3.36
CA ASP A 33 -7.05 -0.92 3.22
C ASP A 33 -6.59 -0.80 1.76
N ALA A 34 -7.41 -1.26 0.79
CA ALA A 34 -7.10 -1.08 -0.62
C ALA A 34 -7.15 0.39 -1.03
N LEU A 35 -8.14 1.16 -0.54
CA LEU A 35 -8.23 2.60 -0.78
C LEU A 35 -7.04 3.33 -0.15
N LEU A 36 -6.71 3.04 1.11
CA LEU A 36 -5.57 3.65 1.80
C LEU A 36 -4.26 3.39 1.04
N LEU A 37 -4.02 2.16 0.60
CA LEU A 37 -2.83 1.82 -0.20
C LEU A 37 -2.80 2.56 -1.54
N GLN A 38 -3.95 2.66 -2.23
CA GLN A 38 -4.06 3.36 -3.50
C GLN A 38 -3.80 4.86 -3.35
N GLU A 39 -4.42 5.51 -2.36
CA GLU A 39 -4.22 6.93 -2.08
C GLU A 39 -2.77 7.22 -1.69
N THR A 40 -2.19 6.38 -0.83
CA THR A 40 -0.78 6.47 -0.46
C THR A 40 0.10 6.40 -1.70
N TYR A 41 -0.08 5.39 -2.54
CA TYR A 41 0.65 5.25 -3.81
C TYR A 41 0.53 6.49 -4.71
N ASN A 42 -0.70 6.98 -4.90
CA ASN A 42 -0.96 8.17 -5.73
C ASN A 42 -0.29 9.43 -5.17
N SER A 43 -0.19 9.58 -3.85
CA SER A 43 0.50 10.73 -3.22
C SER A 43 2.02 10.75 -3.44
N PHE A 44 2.62 9.60 -3.75
CA PHE A 44 4.05 9.47 -4.03
C PHE A 44 4.39 9.51 -5.52
N MET A 45 3.40 9.57 -6.42
CA MET A 45 3.59 9.72 -7.86
C MET A 45 3.68 11.19 -8.26
#